data_AF-A0AA38IKN5-F1
#
_entry.id   AF-A0AA38IKN5-F1
#
_cell.length_a   1.000
_cell.length_b   1.000
_cell.length_c   1.000
_cell.angle_alpha   90.00
_cell.angle_beta   90.00
_cell.angle_gamma   90.00
#
_symmetry.space_group_name_H-M   'P 1'
#
loop_
_entity.id
_entity.type
_entity.pdbx_description
1 polymer ?
#
loop_
_entity_poly.entity_id
_entity_poly.type
_entity_poly.pdbx_seq_one_letter_code
_entity_poly.pdbx_strand_id
1 'polypeptide(L)'
;MPHIDMPFIGVHLSPTVDDKILLGPNAVPILRLDGYKQSSFDFEYVKNHVLSKGFGLLFIKNFQSCLNQVLEKILSDVRTSTLNKYFPMLSKNDILPGPTAVQGQIVTNDGEFVDDFLIEIFGDEGIQKRIINCRFVPSPGATCSLAIAEMIYAEIAKKL
;
A
#
# COMPACT_ATOMS: atom_id res chain seq x y z
N MET A 1 -4.50 -1.60 16.56
CA MET A 1 -5.35 -2.40 15.66
C MET A 1 -5.53 -1.63 14.36
N PRO A 2 -5.58 -2.32 13.20
CA PRO A 2 -5.80 -1.66 11.92
C PRO A 2 -7.14 -0.91 11.93
N HIS A 3 -7.18 0.25 11.28
CA HIS A 3 -8.38 1.07 11.16
C HIS A 3 -9.42 0.32 10.31
N ILE A 4 -10.68 0.28 10.76
CA ILE A 4 -11.76 -0.48 10.09
C ILE A 4 -11.98 0.02 8.65
N ASP A 5 -12.02 1.33 8.47
CA ASP A 5 -12.25 1.94 7.16
C ASP A 5 -10.98 2.07 6.31
N MET A 6 -9.80 1.81 6.90
CA MET A 6 -8.50 1.94 6.23
C MET A 6 -7.58 0.82 6.74
N PRO A 7 -7.71 -0.40 6.22
CA PRO A 7 -7.06 -1.59 6.79
C PRO A 7 -5.53 -1.54 6.76
N PHE A 8 -4.96 -0.63 5.98
CA PHE A 8 -3.52 -0.37 5.87
C PHE A 8 -3.00 0.69 6.85
N ILE A 9 -3.88 1.32 7.62
CA ILE A 9 -3.54 2.41 8.54
C ILE A 9 -3.64 1.88 9.97
N GLY A 10 -2.50 1.95 10.66
CA GLY A 10 -2.37 1.56 12.05
C GLY A 10 -1.11 0.76 12.31
N VAL A 11 -0.89 0.41 13.58
CA VAL A 11 0.25 -0.42 13.97
C VAL A 11 -0.07 -1.87 13.60
N HIS A 12 0.66 -2.40 12.63
CA HIS A 12 0.70 -3.83 12.31
C HIS A 12 1.89 -4.46 13.00
N LEU A 13 1.72 -5.67 13.53
CA LEU A 13 2.79 -6.43 14.16
C LEU A 13 2.87 -7.76 13.46
N SER A 14 4.03 -8.07 12.88
CA SER A 14 4.29 -9.34 12.22
C SER A 14 5.47 -10.01 12.91
N PRO A 15 5.23 -11.01 13.78
CA PRO A 15 6.28 -11.85 14.32
C PRO A 15 7.04 -12.53 13.18
N THR A 16 8.37 -12.55 13.27
CA THR A 16 9.23 -13.27 12.34
C THR A 16 9.75 -14.56 12.96
N VAL A 17 10.33 -15.43 12.12
CA VAL A 17 10.95 -16.70 12.56
C VAL A 17 12.18 -16.50 13.45
N ASP A 18 12.76 -15.30 13.47
CA ASP A 18 13.98 -14.96 14.23
C ASP A 18 13.65 -14.27 15.57
N ASP A 19 12.45 -14.50 16.13
CA ASP A 19 11.95 -13.86 17.36
C ASP A 19 11.92 -12.32 17.33
N LYS A 20 11.94 -11.72 16.14
CA LYS A 20 11.77 -10.28 15.94
C LYS A 20 10.32 -9.97 15.61
N ILE A 21 9.89 -8.75 15.92
CA ILE A 21 8.58 -8.25 15.52
C ILE A 21 8.80 -7.16 14.49
N LEU A 22 8.29 -7.37 13.28
CA LEU A 22 8.21 -6.32 12.28
C LEU A 22 7.02 -5.42 12.64
N LEU A 23 7.34 -4.16 12.85
CA LEU A 23 6.36 -3.09 12.90
C LEU A 23 5.96 -2.78 11.46
N GLY A 24 4.80 -3.29 11.08
CA GLY A 24 4.22 -3.16 9.76
C GLY A 24 3.62 -1.77 9.52
N PRO A 25 3.27 -1.52 8.27
CA PRO A 25 3.80 -0.38 7.54
C PRO A 25 3.10 0.93 7.92
N ASN A 26 3.88 2.02 7.95
CA ASN A 26 3.29 3.34 7.79
C ASN A 26 2.91 3.45 6.30
N ALA A 27 1.63 3.69 6.00
CA ALA A 27 1.15 3.92 4.64
C ALA A 27 1.52 5.35 4.19
N VAL A 28 2.82 5.57 4.03
CA VAL A 28 3.36 6.83 3.51
C VAL A 28 3.62 6.70 2.03
N PRO A 29 3.20 7.69 1.22
CA PRO A 29 3.51 7.71 -0.20
C PRO A 29 5.00 7.52 -0.48
N ILE A 30 5.31 6.68 -1.46
CA ILE A 30 6.65 6.56 -2.03
C ILE A 30 6.93 7.74 -2.96
N LEU A 31 8.19 8.19 -3.01
CA LEU A 31 8.60 9.32 -3.85
C LEU A 31 9.19 8.89 -5.20
N ARG A 32 9.10 7.60 -5.53
CA ARG A 32 9.60 6.98 -6.76
C ARG A 32 9.04 5.57 -6.90
N LEU A 33 8.72 5.12 -8.11
CA LEU A 33 8.10 3.81 -8.41
C LEU A 33 8.84 2.61 -7.79
N ASP A 34 10.17 2.60 -7.86
CA ASP A 34 11.09 1.61 -7.29
C ASP A 34 11.75 2.13 -5.99
N GLY A 35 11.00 2.89 -5.18
CA GLY A 35 11.44 3.56 -3.96
C GLY A 35 11.81 2.66 -2.77
N TYR A 36 12.51 1.54 -2.99
CA TYR A 36 12.94 0.60 -1.94
C TYR A 36 14.02 1.16 -1.01
N LYS A 37 14.67 2.27 -1.38
CA LYS A 37 15.57 3.03 -0.50
C LYS A 37 14.86 4.28 0.01
N GLN A 38 15.03 4.59 1.30
CA GLN A 38 14.39 5.75 1.91
C GLN A 38 14.81 7.09 1.28
N SER A 39 15.99 7.15 0.68
CA SER A 39 16.53 8.32 -0.02
C SER A 39 16.15 8.37 -1.52
N SER A 40 15.37 7.42 -2.03
CA SER A 40 14.95 7.40 -3.42
C SER A 40 13.96 8.52 -3.70
N PHE A 41 14.28 9.38 -4.66
CA PHE A 41 13.43 10.50 -5.06
C PHE A 41 13.40 10.61 -6.58
N ASP A 42 12.21 10.81 -7.14
CA ASP A 42 12.00 11.13 -8.54
C ASP A 42 10.99 12.28 -8.63
N PHE A 43 11.49 13.43 -9.09
CA PHE A 43 10.70 14.65 -9.17
C PHE A 43 9.51 14.50 -10.12
N GLU A 44 9.71 13.86 -11.28
CA GLU A 44 8.68 13.74 -12.29
C GLU A 44 7.59 12.76 -11.83
N TYR A 45 7.99 11.67 -11.17
CA TYR A 45 7.06 10.73 -10.53
C TYR A 45 6.18 11.45 -9.48
N VAL A 46 6.80 12.21 -8.58
CA VAL A 46 6.10 12.92 -7.50
C VAL A 46 5.16 13.97 -8.07
N LYS A 47 5.64 14.78 -9.03
CA LYS A 47 4.83 15.80 -9.69
C LYS A 47 3.59 15.19 -10.34
N ASN A 48 3.75 14.12 -11.11
CA ASN A 48 2.63 13.46 -11.79
C ASN A 48 1.61 12.87 -10.81
N HIS A 49 2.04 12.33 -9.67
CA HIS A 49 1.13 11.82 -8.64
C HIS A 49 0.41 12.94 -7.90
N VAL A 50 1.13 13.99 -7.46
CA VAL A 50 0.54 15.12 -6.72
C VAL A 50 -0.44 15.91 -7.58
N LEU A 51 -0.18 16.05 -8.88
CA LEU A 51 -1.08 16.71 -9.82
C LEU A 51 -2.26 15.85 -10.28
N SER A 52 -2.29 14.56 -9.91
CA SER A 52 -3.42 13.71 -10.24
C SER A 52 -4.65 14.09 -9.42
N LYS A 53 -5.81 14.18 -10.09
CA LYS A 53 -7.09 14.53 -9.46
C LYS A 53 -7.42 13.58 -8.29
N GLY A 54 -7.23 12.28 -8.51
CA GLY A 54 -7.50 11.25 -7.50
C GLY A 54 -6.66 11.44 -6.24
N PHE A 55 -5.35 11.67 -6.35
CA PHE A 55 -4.48 11.87 -5.20
C PHE A 55 -4.84 13.14 -4.40
N GLY A 56 -5.13 14.25 -5.09
CA GLY A 56 -5.55 15.49 -4.44
C GLY A 56 -6.83 15.31 -3.62
N LEU A 57 -7.84 14.66 -4.20
CA LEU A 57 -9.10 14.38 -3.50
C LEU A 57 -8.91 13.42 -2.33
N LEU A 58 -8.13 12.35 -2.51
CA LEU A 58 -7.80 11.41 -1.45
C LEU A 58 -7.12 12.13 -0.28
N PHE A 59 -6.15 13.00 -0.57
CA PHE A 59 -5.43 13.76 0.44
C PHE A 59 -6.34 14.73 1.19
N ILE A 60 -7.25 15.42 0.50
CA ILE A 60 -8.20 16.33 1.16
C ILE A 60 -9.17 15.56 2.07
N LYS A 61 -9.72 14.44 1.59
CA LYS A 61 -10.64 13.59 2.36
C LYS A 61 -9.97 13.01 3.61
N ASN A 62 -8.68 12.68 3.51
CA ASN A 62 -7.95 11.94 4.54
C ASN A 62 -6.80 12.74 5.16
N PHE A 63 -6.86 14.07 5.09
CA PHE A 63 -5.74 14.97 5.40
C PHE A 63 -5.06 14.68 6.74
N GLN A 64 -5.86 14.57 7.80
CA GLN A 64 -5.37 14.31 9.14
C GLN A 64 -4.65 12.95 9.24
N SER A 65 -5.21 11.92 8.60
CA SER A 65 -4.62 10.58 8.58
C SER A 65 -3.30 10.58 7.81
N CYS A 66 -3.27 11.17 6.61
CA CYS A 66 -2.06 11.30 5.81
C CYS A 66 -0.96 12.06 6.55
N LEU A 67 -1.29 13.19 7.20
CA LEU A 67 -0.32 13.99 7.95
C LEU A 67 0.24 13.21 9.15
N ASN A 68 -0.61 12.53 9.91
CA ASN A 68 -0.18 11.72 11.05
C ASN A 68 0.79 10.62 10.62
N GLN A 69 0.54 9.94 9.50
CA GLN A 69 1.45 8.90 9.00
C GLN A 69 2.81 9.43 8.56
N VAL A 70 2.84 10.63 7.95
CA VAL A 70 4.10 11.31 7.60
C VAL A 70 4.87 11.68 8.87
N LEU A 71 4.18 12.24 9.88
CA LEU A 71 4.79 12.59 11.17
C LEU A 71 5.33 11.36 11.89
N GLU A 72 4.60 10.25 11.92
CA GLU A 72 5.07 8.99 12.50
C GLU A 72 6.30 8.42 11.77
N LYS A 73 6.41 8.62 10.45
CA LYS A 73 7.59 8.21 9.71
C LYS A 73 8.82 9.06 10.04
N ILE A 74 8.66 10.37 10.17
CA ILE A 74 9.78 11.32 10.33
C ILE A 74 10.18 11.47 11.81
N LEU A 75 9.21 11.57 12.71
CA LEU A 75 9.41 11.83 14.13
C LEU A 75 9.39 10.51 14.92
N SER A 76 10.56 10.07 15.37
CA SER A 76 10.69 8.89 16.25
C SER A 76 9.87 9.00 17.53
N ASP A 77 9.70 10.20 18.07
CA ASP A 77 8.91 10.49 19.27
C ASP A 77 7.43 10.21 19.05
N VAL A 78 6.87 10.65 17.93
CA VAL A 78 5.47 10.43 17.58
C VAL A 78 5.24 8.93 17.35
N ARG A 79 6.13 8.27 16.61
CA ARG A 79 6.09 6.82 16.39
C ARG A 79 6.12 6.02 17.70
N THR A 80 7.05 6.34 18.59
CA THR A 80 7.18 5.66 19.89
C THR A 80 5.95 5.92 20.75
N SER A 81 5.43 7.14 20.76
CA SER A 81 4.20 7.49 21.48
C SER A 81 2.99 6.69 20.97
N THR A 82 2.84 6.55 19.65
CA THR A 82 1.77 5.73 19.06
C THR A 82 1.93 4.25 19.43
N LEU A 83 3.16 3.71 19.40
CA LEU A 83 3.45 2.32 19.79
C LEU A 83 3.24 2.07 21.29
N ASN A 84 3.56 3.05 22.15
CA ASN A 84 3.43 2.94 23.60
C ASN A 84 1.98 2.80 24.07
N LYS A 85 1.00 3.21 23.24
CA LYS A 85 -0.43 2.92 23.48
C LYS A 85 -0.71 1.41 23.52
N TYR A 86 0.11 0.62 22.84
CA TYR A 86 -0.02 -0.83 22.76
C TYR A 86 1.06 -1.55 23.59
N PHE A 87 2.27 -1.00 23.64
CA PHE A 87 3.41 -1.57 24.38
C PHE A 87 4.09 -0.50 25.23
N PRO A 88 3.59 -0.26 26.46
CA PRO A 88 4.06 0.85 27.30
C PRO A 88 5.54 0.80 27.69
N MET A 89 6.18 -0.37 27.57
CA MET A 89 7.58 -0.58 27.93
C MET A 89 8.56 -0.32 26.78
N LEU A 90 8.08 -0.02 25.57
CA LEU A 90 8.97 0.26 24.45
C LEU A 90 9.67 1.62 24.59
N SER A 91 10.97 1.61 24.35
CA SER A 91 11.78 2.80 24.20
C SER A 91 12.13 3.03 22.74
N LYS A 92 12.59 4.24 22.41
CA LYS A 92 13.08 4.59 21.07
C LYS A 92 14.22 3.68 20.60
N ASN A 93 15.03 3.17 21.54
CA ASN A 93 16.20 2.34 21.25
C ASN A 93 15.83 0.90 20.88
N ASP A 94 14.61 0.47 21.19
CA ASP A 94 14.11 -0.86 20.84
C ASP A 94 13.61 -0.92 19.38
N ILE A 95 13.48 0.24 18.71
CA ILE A 95 12.97 0.36 17.35
C ILE A 95 14.13 0.48 16.37
N LEU A 96 14.42 -0.61 15.68
CA LEU A 96 15.46 -0.68 14.65
C LEU A 96 14.89 -0.52 13.24
N PRO A 97 15.69 -0.03 12.27
CA PRO A 97 15.28 0.00 10.86
C PRO A 97 14.93 -1.40 10.35
N GLY A 98 13.74 -1.53 9.78
CA GLY A 98 13.26 -2.75 9.14
C GLY A 98 13.46 -2.77 7.62
N PRO A 99 13.09 -3.88 6.96
CA PRO A 99 13.04 -3.94 5.50
C PRO A 99 12.02 -2.94 4.93
N THR A 100 12.24 -2.53 3.69
CA THR A 100 11.31 -1.66 2.95
C THR A 100 10.60 -2.46 1.87
N ALA A 101 9.28 -2.31 1.78
CA ALA A 101 8.46 -2.87 0.72
C ALA A 101 7.64 -1.76 0.07
N VAL A 102 7.37 -1.91 -1.23
CA VAL A 102 6.51 -1.01 -1.99
C VAL A 102 5.28 -1.78 -2.43
N GLN A 103 4.11 -1.28 -2.06
CA GLN A 103 2.83 -1.82 -2.50
C GLN A 103 2.19 -0.78 -3.42
N GLY A 104 1.83 -1.19 -4.64
CA GLY A 104 0.98 -0.37 -5.49
C GLY A 104 -0.42 -0.32 -4.88
N GLN A 105 -1.07 0.84 -4.90
CA GLN A 105 -2.45 1.02 -4.46
C GLN A 105 -3.19 1.79 -5.56
N ILE A 106 -4.38 1.34 -5.92
CA ILE A 106 -5.20 2.05 -6.90
C ILE A 106 -6.04 3.09 -6.16
N VAL A 107 -6.03 4.31 -6.71
CA VAL A 107 -6.86 5.44 -6.28
C VAL A 107 -7.71 5.87 -7.47
N THR A 108 -9.02 5.96 -7.28
CA THR A 108 -9.94 6.40 -8.33
C THR A 108 -9.82 7.91 -8.58
N ASN A 109 -10.37 8.40 -9.70
CA ASN A 109 -10.41 9.84 -9.99
C ASN A 109 -11.26 10.64 -8.99
N ASP A 110 -12.05 9.97 -8.15
CA ASP A 110 -12.86 10.56 -7.07
C ASP A 110 -12.14 10.53 -5.71
N GLY A 111 -10.90 10.03 -5.68
CA GLY A 111 -10.05 9.99 -4.48
C GLY A 111 -10.41 8.89 -3.50
N GLU A 112 -10.97 7.79 -4.00
CA GLU A 112 -11.26 6.59 -3.20
C GLU A 112 -10.22 5.51 -3.46
N PHE A 113 -9.92 4.70 -2.45
CA PHE A 113 -9.15 3.48 -2.65
C PHE A 113 -10.03 2.43 -3.35
N VAL A 114 -9.43 1.66 -4.25
CA VAL A 114 -10.05 0.41 -4.68
C VAL A 114 -9.76 -0.63 -3.59
N ASP A 115 -10.80 -1.35 -3.16
CA ASP A 115 -10.70 -2.27 -2.03
C ASP A 115 -10.10 -3.64 -2.39
N ASP A 116 -10.19 -4.05 -3.65
CA ASP A 116 -9.76 -5.36 -4.13
C ASP A 116 -8.98 -5.26 -5.45
N PHE A 117 -8.42 -6.39 -5.89
CA PHE A 117 -7.70 -6.45 -7.16
C PHE A 117 -8.60 -6.21 -8.36
N LEU A 118 -8.00 -5.63 -9.38
CA LEU A 118 -8.69 -5.24 -10.59
C LEU A 118 -8.12 -6.02 -11.78
N ILE A 119 -8.98 -6.76 -12.46
CA ILE A 119 -8.65 -7.49 -13.68
C ILE A 119 -9.14 -6.66 -14.87
N GLU A 120 -8.21 -6.17 -15.68
CA GLU A 120 -8.46 -5.41 -16.90
C GLU A 120 -8.14 -6.27 -18.12
N ILE A 121 -9.10 -6.39 -19.04
CA ILE A 121 -8.91 -7.00 -20.35
C ILE A 121 -9.16 -5.91 -21.40
N PHE A 122 -8.18 -5.63 -22.25
CA PHE A 122 -8.21 -4.47 -23.13
C PHE A 122 -8.81 -4.80 -24.50
N GLY A 123 -9.84 -4.06 -24.90
CA GLY A 123 -10.39 -4.10 -26.26
C GLY A 123 -11.05 -5.42 -26.67
N ASP A 124 -11.81 -5.37 -27.77
CA ASP A 124 -12.53 -6.52 -28.30
C ASP A 124 -11.82 -7.17 -29.50
N GLU A 125 -10.82 -6.49 -30.06
CA GLU A 125 -10.12 -6.91 -31.29
C GLU A 125 -8.59 -6.82 -31.18
N GLY A 126 -7.91 -7.48 -32.12
CA GLY A 126 -6.46 -7.40 -32.29
C GLY A 126 -5.65 -8.08 -31.18
N ILE A 127 -4.49 -7.51 -30.87
CA ILE A 127 -3.59 -8.03 -29.82
C ILE A 127 -4.05 -7.64 -28.41
N GLN A 128 -4.82 -6.56 -28.28
CA GLN A 128 -5.24 -6.03 -26.99
C GLN A 128 -6.10 -7.04 -26.21
N LYS A 129 -6.98 -7.78 -26.90
CA LYS A 129 -7.81 -8.83 -26.28
C LYS A 129 -7.01 -10.00 -25.67
N ARG A 130 -5.70 -10.06 -25.95
CA ARG A 130 -4.76 -11.06 -25.41
C ARG A 130 -3.94 -10.53 -24.23
N ILE A 131 -4.17 -9.28 -23.81
CA ILE A 131 -3.48 -8.63 -22.68
C ILE A 131 -4.45 -8.55 -21.51
N ILE A 132 -3.98 -9.04 -20.36
CA ILE A 132 -4.73 -9.06 -19.10
C ILE A 132 -3.85 -8.44 -18.05
N ASN A 133 -4.35 -7.37 -17.43
CA ASN A 133 -3.68 -6.74 -16.31
C ASN A 133 -4.40 -7.12 -15.03
N CYS A 134 -3.73 -7.85 -14.15
CA CYS A 134 -4.14 -8.00 -12.76
C CYS A 134 -3.41 -6.94 -11.94
N ARG A 135 -4.15 -5.96 -11.43
CA ARG A 135 -3.61 -4.79 -10.72
C ARG A 135 -4.00 -4.84 -9.26
N PHE A 136 -3.11 -4.34 -8.40
CA PHE A 136 -3.34 -4.18 -6.96
C PHE A 136 -3.90 -5.46 -6.32
N VAL A 137 -3.07 -6.48 -6.18
CA VAL A 137 -3.46 -7.69 -5.44
C VAL A 137 -3.04 -7.52 -3.98
N PRO A 138 -3.92 -6.96 -3.10
CA PRO A 138 -3.56 -6.77 -1.70
C PRO A 138 -3.40 -8.12 -0.99
N SER A 139 -2.86 -8.10 0.23
CA SER A 139 -2.89 -9.27 1.11
C SER A 139 -4.35 -9.74 1.29
N PRO A 140 -4.64 -11.05 1.21
CA PRO A 140 -3.72 -12.20 1.17
C PRO A 140 -3.38 -12.71 -0.25
N GLY A 141 -3.03 -11.82 -1.19
CA GLY A 141 -2.77 -12.14 -2.60
C GLY A 141 -1.80 -13.31 -2.85
N ALA A 142 -0.74 -13.42 -2.06
CA ALA A 142 0.20 -14.55 -2.18
C ALA A 142 -0.47 -15.89 -1.80
N THR A 143 -1.22 -15.91 -0.70
CA THR A 143 -1.94 -17.10 -0.20
C THR A 143 -3.07 -17.52 -1.14
N CYS A 144 -3.76 -16.55 -1.74
CA CYS A 144 -4.87 -16.79 -2.66
C CYS A 144 -4.46 -16.81 -4.14
N SER A 145 -3.16 -16.85 -4.45
CA SER A 145 -2.64 -16.72 -5.81
C SER A 145 -3.21 -17.77 -6.78
N LEU A 146 -3.40 -19.01 -6.33
CA LEU A 146 -4.02 -20.08 -7.13
C LEU A 146 -5.50 -19.81 -7.42
N ALA A 147 -6.27 -19.36 -6.42
CA ALA A 147 -7.68 -19.00 -6.62
C ALA A 147 -7.82 -17.79 -7.57
N ILE A 148 -6.94 -16.80 -7.45
CA ILE A 148 -6.89 -15.66 -8.37
C ILE A 148 -6.57 -16.13 -9.80
N ALA A 149 -5.63 -17.07 -9.96
CA ALA A 149 -5.31 -17.64 -11.27
C ALA A 149 -6.50 -18.38 -11.89
N GLU A 150 -7.26 -19.16 -11.10
CA GLU A 150 -8.49 -19.81 -11.54
C GLU A 150 -9.57 -18.80 -11.97
N MET A 151 -9.74 -17.72 -11.20
CA MET A 151 -10.66 -16.63 -11.56
C MET A 151 -10.28 -15.96 -12.87
N ILE A 152 -8.99 -15.64 -13.05
CA ILE A 152 -8.47 -15.06 -14.29
C ILE A 152 -8.73 -16.01 -15.47
N TYR A 153 -8.43 -17.31 -15.30
CA TYR A 153 -8.66 -18.31 -16.33
C TYR A 153 -10.14 -18.39 -16.74
N ALA A 154 -11.06 -18.42 -15.76
CA ALA A 154 -12.49 -18.48 -16.03
C ALA A 154 -12.98 -17.25 -16.83
N GLU A 155 -12.42 -16.07 -16.58
CA GLU A 155 -12.77 -14.85 -17.30
C GLU A 155 -12.23 -14.84 -18.74
N ILE A 156 -11.02 -15.38 -18.95
CA ILE A 156 -10.45 -15.58 -20.29
C ILE A 156 -11.28 -16.57 -21.10
N ALA A 157 -11.66 -17.69 -20.49
CA ALA A 157 -12.39 -18.76 -21.16
C ALA A 157 -13.73 -18.30 -21.74
N LYS A 158 -14.37 -17.26 -21.17
CA LYS A 158 -15.60 -16.66 -21.71
C LYS A 158 -15.37 -15.84 -22.99
N LYS A 159 -14.14 -15.37 -23.22
CA LYS A 159 -13.77 -14.48 -24.34
C LYS A 159 -13.08 -15.22 -25.50
N LEU A 160 -12.76 -16.50 -25.32
CA LEU A 160 -12.28 -17.40 -26.36
C LEU A 160 -13.46 -18.06 -27.09
#